data_AF-A0A535T193-F1
#
_entry.id   AF-A0A535T193-F1
#
_cell.length_a   1.000
_cell.length_b   1.000
_cell.length_c   1.000
_cell.angle_alpha   90.00
_cell.angle_beta   90.00
_cell.angle_gamma   90.00
#
_symmetry.space_group_name_H-M   'P 1'
#
loop_
_entity.id
_entity.type
_entity.pdbx_description
1 polymer ?
#
loop_
_entity_poly.entity_id
_entity_poly.type
_entity_poly.pdbx_seq_one_letter_code
_entity_poly.pdbx_strand_id
1 'polypeptide(L)'
;MAGLAIIALVLGTLIYRDMFVPSKNAASALNLYSVVRRTVTASISGSGNVEPQLQSNVNFKVAGTLTEIDVHVGDHVSSGQKLAAIDPSAQQAAVDQASANLATAQANLQAVLTPLTQNQITQLQNNVASAQQTYNDTVAQVNATNTQDTNQVTADQNQLAADQQTLSFNLTYQNDLLQLSTDKATYQTALT
;
A
#
# COMPACT_ATOMS: atom_id res chain seq x y z
N MET A 1 19.51 151.98 2.44
CA MET A 1 18.98 151.51 3.74
C MET A 1 17.86 150.47 3.64
N ALA A 2 17.50 149.93 2.46
CA ALA A 2 16.35 149.02 2.30
C ALA A 2 16.63 147.52 2.51
N GLY A 3 17.89 147.06 2.41
CA GLY A 3 18.22 145.62 2.47
C GLY A 3 18.15 144.96 3.85
N LEU A 4 18.36 145.73 4.93
CA LEU A 4 18.37 145.19 6.31
C LEU A 4 16.97 144.86 6.83
N ALA A 5 15.93 145.56 6.38
CA ALA A 5 14.56 145.33 6.84
C ALA A 5 14.00 143.97 6.39
N ILE A 6 14.39 143.50 5.20
CA ILE A 6 13.92 142.23 4.64
C ILE A 6 14.53 141.06 5.43
N ILE A 7 15.81 141.17 5.80
CA ILE A 7 16.51 140.14 6.58
C ILE A 7 15.86 139.98 7.96
N ALA A 8 15.48 141.08 8.61
CA ALA A 8 14.79 141.04 9.89
C ALA A 8 13.41 140.34 9.81
N LEU A 9 12.68 140.54 8.70
CA LEU A 9 11.36 139.94 8.50
C LEU A 9 11.44 138.43 8.21
N VAL A 10 12.45 138.01 7.44
CA VAL A 10 12.70 136.58 7.17
C VAL A 10 13.17 135.86 8.43
N LEU A 11 14.08 136.45 9.20
CA LEU A 11 14.50 135.87 10.48
C LEU A 11 13.35 135.82 11.49
N GLY A 12 12.53 136.88 11.56
CA GLY A 12 11.34 136.91 12.42
C GLY A 12 10.33 135.81 12.08
N THR A 13 10.07 135.58 10.79
CA THR A 13 9.15 134.52 10.34
C THR A 13 9.70 133.11 10.52
N LEU A 14 11.01 132.90 10.36
CA LEU A 14 11.65 131.61 10.64
C LEU A 14 11.63 131.27 12.12
N ILE A 15 11.92 132.23 13.01
CA ILE A 15 11.87 132.03 14.46
C ILE A 15 10.42 131.79 14.92
N TYR A 16 9.46 132.53 14.37
CA TYR A 16 8.04 132.30 14.69
C TYR A 16 7.59 130.91 14.24
N ARG A 17 8.03 130.44 13.07
CA ARG A 17 7.72 129.09 12.59
C ARG A 17 8.28 128.00 13.51
N ASP A 18 9.53 128.13 13.95
CA ASP A 18 10.15 127.12 14.83
C ASP A 18 9.59 127.14 16.26
N MET A 19 9.11 128.30 16.75
CA MET A 19 8.57 128.40 18.10
C MET A 19 7.07 128.07 18.21
N PHE A 20 6.28 128.29 17.14
CA PHE A 20 4.83 128.08 17.15
C PHE A 20 4.33 126.84 16.38
N VAL A 21 5.20 126.10 15.68
CA VAL A 21 4.84 124.81 15.08
C VAL A 21 5.29 123.68 16.03
N PRO A 22 4.41 123.14 16.87
CA PRO A 22 4.77 122.03 17.75
C PRO A 22 5.22 120.84 16.90
N SER A 23 6.48 120.43 17.07
CA SER A 23 7.00 119.20 16.46
C SER A 23 6.15 118.03 16.92
N LYS A 24 5.45 117.38 15.99
CA LYS A 24 4.71 116.14 16.25
C LYS A 24 5.72 115.08 16.67
N ASN A 25 5.86 114.87 17.98
CA ASN A 25 6.62 113.76 18.53
C ASN A 25 6.08 112.45 17.95
N ALA A 26 6.91 111.75 17.18
CA ALA A 26 6.59 110.43 16.66
C ALA A 26 6.64 109.43 17.82
N ALA A 27 5.49 109.12 18.41
CA ALA A 27 5.38 108.00 19.34
C ALA A 27 5.70 106.71 18.58
N SER A 28 6.75 106.01 19.01
CA SER A 28 7.20 104.75 18.41
C SER A 28 6.06 103.72 18.48
N ALA A 29 5.56 103.28 17.31
CA ALA A 29 4.45 102.35 17.24
C ALA A 29 4.89 100.94 17.70
N LEU A 30 4.28 100.44 18.78
CA LEU A 30 4.40 99.05 19.22
C LEU A 30 3.46 98.18 18.39
N ASN A 31 4.00 97.12 17.78
CA ASN A 31 3.20 96.11 17.09
C ASN A 31 2.57 95.18 18.14
N LEU A 32 1.32 95.46 18.47
CA LEU A 32 0.48 94.60 19.30
C LEU A 32 -0.28 93.62 18.40
N TYR A 33 -0.29 92.35 18.80
CA TYR A 33 -1.08 91.31 18.15
C TYR A 33 -2.21 90.86 19.09
N SER A 34 -3.41 90.72 18.54
CA SER A 34 -4.56 90.18 19.27
C SER A 34 -4.43 88.66 19.36
N VAL A 35 -4.43 88.12 20.58
CA VAL A 35 -4.38 86.67 20.83
C VAL A 35 -5.81 86.17 21.03
N VAL A 36 -6.26 85.25 20.17
CA VAL A 36 -7.59 84.64 20.24
C VAL A 36 -7.43 83.15 20.51
N ARG A 37 -8.23 82.59 21.44
CA ARG A 37 -8.24 81.15 21.71
C ARG A 37 -8.80 80.40 20.50
N ARG A 38 -8.02 79.44 19.99
CA ARG A 38 -8.44 78.45 18.98
C ARG A 38 -8.11 77.06 19.48
N THR A 39 -8.89 76.07 19.06
CA THR A 39 -8.63 74.66 19.34
C THR A 39 -7.41 74.21 18.55
N VAL A 40 -6.36 73.80 19.25
CA VAL A 40 -5.16 73.19 18.63
C VAL A 40 -5.30 71.69 18.76
N THR A 41 -5.54 71.00 17.65
CA THR A 41 -5.52 69.54 17.61
C THR A 41 -4.08 69.08 17.43
N ALA A 42 -3.52 68.45 18.46
CA ALA A 42 -2.24 67.76 18.38
C ALA A 42 -2.49 66.35 17.83
N SER A 43 -1.97 66.05 16.63
CA SER A 43 -1.94 64.69 16.10
C SER A 43 -0.63 64.02 16.50
N ILE A 44 -0.71 62.77 16.96
CA ILE A 44 0.45 61.92 17.17
C ILE A 44 0.51 60.97 15.97
N SER A 45 1.53 61.10 15.15
CA SER A 45 1.81 60.16 14.06
C SER A 45 2.74 59.06 14.56
N GLY A 46 2.32 57.80 14.46
CA GLY A 46 3.16 56.64 14.69
C GLY A 46 3.27 55.82 13.40
N SER A 47 4.47 55.35 13.08
CA SER A 47 4.70 54.39 12.00
C SER A 47 4.67 52.97 12.58
N GLY A 48 3.98 52.06 11.91
CA GLY A 48 4.01 50.64 12.20
C GLY A 48 4.00 49.85 10.90
N ASN A 49 4.53 48.63 10.94
CA ASN A 49 4.52 47.71 9.81
C ASN A 49 3.17 46.97 9.78
N VAL A 50 2.62 46.79 8.59
CA VAL A 50 1.46 45.94 8.37
C VAL A 50 1.98 44.56 7.98
N GLU A 51 1.57 43.54 8.72
CA GLU A 51 1.88 42.15 8.42
C GLU A 51 0.60 41.36 8.09
N PRO A 52 0.68 40.35 7.21
CA PRO A 52 -0.45 39.49 6.90
C PRO A 52 -0.91 38.72 8.14
N GLN A 53 -2.23 38.62 8.34
CA GLN A 53 -2.79 37.87 9.49
C GLN A 53 -2.43 36.38 9.45
N LEU A 54 -2.39 35.78 8.26
CA LEU A 54 -1.95 34.41 8.04
C LEU A 54 -1.08 34.36 6.78
N GLN A 55 0.08 33.72 6.91
CA GLN A 55 0.96 33.39 5.79
C GLN A 55 1.13 31.87 5.74
N SER A 56 0.93 31.26 4.57
CA SER A 56 1.07 29.83 4.38
C SER A 56 1.96 29.55 3.17
N ASN A 57 2.99 28.71 3.37
CA ASN A 57 3.87 28.27 2.30
C ASN A 57 3.30 26.99 1.68
N VAL A 58 2.77 27.09 0.46
CA VAL A 58 2.23 25.94 -0.27
C VAL A 58 3.38 25.14 -0.85
N ASN A 59 3.41 23.83 -0.56
CA ASN A 59 4.39 22.89 -1.09
C ASN A 59 3.68 21.62 -1.57
N PHE A 60 4.30 20.91 -2.51
CA PHE A 60 3.79 19.61 -2.94
C PHE A 60 4.04 18.54 -1.88
N LYS A 61 3.02 17.72 -1.60
CA LYS A 61 3.13 16.62 -0.62
C LYS A 61 3.84 15.39 -1.17
N VAL A 62 3.89 15.26 -2.50
CA VAL A 62 4.49 14.13 -3.21
C VAL A 62 5.57 14.66 -4.15
N ALA A 63 6.66 13.91 -4.29
CA ALA A 63 7.65 14.16 -5.32
C ALA A 63 7.10 13.72 -6.68
N GLY A 64 7.27 14.54 -7.72
CA GLY A 64 6.83 14.22 -9.07
C GLY A 64 7.05 15.37 -10.04
N THR A 65 6.71 15.13 -11.30
CA THR A 65 6.82 16.13 -12.36
C THR A 65 5.60 17.04 -12.37
N LEU A 66 5.81 18.35 -12.36
CA LEU A 66 4.77 19.36 -12.51
C LEU A 66 4.18 19.31 -13.92
N THR A 67 2.87 19.12 -14.05
CA THR A 67 2.18 19.03 -15.35
C THR A 67 1.44 20.30 -15.71
N GLU A 68 0.84 20.97 -14.73
CA GLU A 68 0.06 22.20 -14.94
C GLU A 68 0.22 23.18 -13.78
N ILE A 69 0.12 24.47 -14.09
CA ILE A 69 -0.02 25.58 -13.14
C ILE A 69 -1.27 26.35 -13.56
N ASP A 70 -2.26 26.45 -12.69
CA ASP A 70 -3.58 27.02 -13.02
C ASP A 70 -3.75 28.47 -12.54
N VAL A 71 -2.72 29.06 -11.95
CA VAL A 71 -2.77 30.39 -11.33
C VAL A 71 -1.57 31.25 -11.71
N HIS A 72 -1.78 32.56 -11.78
CA HIS A 72 -0.73 33.54 -12.06
C HIS A 72 -0.30 34.27 -10.79
N VAL A 73 0.91 34.84 -10.84
CA VAL A 73 1.43 35.65 -9.73
C VAL A 73 0.56 36.89 -9.54
N GLY A 74 -0.02 37.03 -8.35
CA GLY A 74 -0.92 38.12 -8.01
C GLY A 74 -2.41 37.74 -7.99
N ASP A 75 -2.76 36.51 -8.40
CA ASP A 75 -4.14 36.04 -8.39
C ASP A 75 -4.65 35.80 -6.95
N HIS A 76 -5.91 36.21 -6.71
CA HIS A 76 -6.63 35.85 -5.49
C HIS A 76 -7.18 34.43 -5.61
N VAL A 77 -6.73 33.53 -4.72
CA VAL A 77 -7.14 32.12 -4.70
C VAL A 77 -8.00 31.80 -3.50
N SER A 78 -8.98 30.92 -3.69
CA SER A 78 -9.87 30.45 -2.61
C SER A 78 -9.41 29.12 -2.01
N SER A 79 -9.86 28.81 -0.79
CA SER A 79 -9.57 27.53 -0.16
C SER A 79 -10.10 26.37 -1.01
N GLY A 80 -9.25 25.37 -1.25
CA GLY A 80 -9.58 24.18 -2.05
C GLY A 80 -9.40 24.35 -3.56
N GLN A 81 -9.00 25.53 -4.04
CA GLN A 81 -8.68 25.74 -5.45
C GLN A 81 -7.40 24.97 -5.84
N LYS A 82 -7.47 24.23 -6.96
CA LYS A 82 -6.30 23.60 -7.58
C LYS A 82 -5.37 24.71 -8.09
N LEU A 83 -4.15 24.75 -7.59
CA LEU A 83 -3.14 25.75 -7.98
C LEU A 83 -2.19 25.20 -9.04
N ALA A 84 -1.93 23.90 -8.97
CA ALA A 84 -1.04 23.16 -9.84
C ALA A 84 -1.34 21.66 -9.72
N ALA A 85 -1.00 20.88 -10.74
CA ALA A 85 -1.02 19.43 -10.66
C ALA A 85 0.33 18.81 -10.98
N ILE A 86 0.55 17.65 -10.37
CA ILE A 86 1.68 16.75 -10.60
C ILE A 86 1.17 15.58 -11.42
N ASP A 87 2.03 15.00 -12.27
CA ASP A 87 1.73 13.78 -13.01
C ASP A 87 1.26 12.65 -12.07
N PRO A 88 -0.01 12.18 -12.21
CA PRO A 88 -0.57 11.15 -11.35
C PRO A 88 -0.24 9.73 -11.80
N SER A 89 0.53 9.53 -12.88
CA SER A 89 0.74 8.23 -13.52
C SER A 89 1.21 7.13 -12.54
N ALA A 90 2.18 7.43 -11.68
CA ALA A 90 2.71 6.47 -10.70
C ALA A 90 1.68 6.12 -9.61
N GLN A 91 0.91 7.11 -9.13
CA GLN A 91 -0.13 6.90 -8.14
C GLN A 91 -1.30 6.13 -8.72
N GLN A 92 -1.68 6.42 -9.97
CA GLN A 92 -2.73 5.68 -10.68
C GLN A 92 -2.31 4.22 -10.87
N ALA A 93 -1.08 3.97 -11.31
CA ALA A 93 -0.56 2.60 -11.43
C ALA A 93 -0.57 1.86 -10.08
N ALA A 94 -0.24 2.53 -8.98
CA ALA A 94 -0.30 1.94 -7.65
C ALA A 94 -1.74 1.63 -7.21
N VAL A 95 -2.70 2.50 -7.52
CA VAL A 95 -4.14 2.27 -7.27
C VAL A 95 -4.67 1.12 -8.11
N ASP A 96 -4.30 1.05 -9.39
CA ASP A 96 -4.70 -0.01 -10.31
C ASP A 96 -4.15 -1.37 -9.83
N GLN A 97 -2.88 -1.41 -9.43
CA GLN A 97 -2.26 -2.61 -8.86
C GLN A 97 -2.95 -3.05 -7.55
N ALA A 98 -3.24 -2.10 -6.66
CA ALA A 98 -3.95 -2.40 -5.41
C ALA A 98 -5.37 -2.92 -5.67
N SER A 99 -6.06 -2.35 -6.66
CA SER A 99 -7.40 -2.76 -7.07
C SER A 99 -7.40 -4.16 -7.68
N ALA A 100 -6.41 -4.49 -8.51
CA ALA A 100 -6.23 -5.84 -9.04
C ALA A 100 -5.96 -6.86 -7.93
N ASN A 101 -5.08 -6.53 -6.98
CA ASN A 101 -4.80 -7.38 -5.82
C ASN A 101 -6.05 -7.63 -4.96
N LEU A 102 -6.87 -6.60 -4.76
CA LEU A 102 -8.15 -6.72 -4.05
C LEU A 102 -9.12 -7.64 -4.80
N ALA A 103 -9.26 -7.49 -6.12
CA ALA A 103 -10.13 -8.34 -6.93
C ALA A 103 -9.69 -9.81 -6.87
N THR A 104 -8.39 -10.09 -6.95
CA THR A 104 -7.85 -11.45 -6.78
C THR A 104 -8.15 -12.01 -5.39
N ALA A 105 -7.93 -11.23 -4.33
CA ALA A 105 -8.23 -11.66 -2.97
C ALA A 105 -9.72 -11.97 -2.76
N GLN A 106 -10.60 -11.14 -3.33
CA GLN A 106 -12.05 -11.36 -3.31
C GLN A 106 -12.46 -12.62 -4.08
N ALA A 107 -11.88 -12.86 -5.26
CA ALA A 107 -12.13 -14.06 -6.04
C ALA A 107 -11.68 -15.33 -5.29
N ASN A 108 -10.51 -15.29 -4.63
CA ASN A 108 -10.02 -16.40 -3.83
C ASN A 108 -10.91 -16.67 -2.61
N LEU A 109 -11.36 -15.62 -1.93
CA LEU A 109 -12.31 -15.75 -0.82
C LEU A 109 -13.62 -16.38 -1.30
N GLN A 110 -14.16 -15.91 -2.43
CA GLN A 110 -15.36 -16.47 -3.02
C GLN A 110 -15.16 -17.95 -3.39
N ALA A 111 -14.02 -18.33 -3.97
CA ALA A 111 -13.72 -19.71 -4.30
C ALA A 111 -13.70 -20.62 -3.06
N VAL A 112 -13.13 -20.14 -1.94
CA VAL A 112 -13.09 -20.87 -0.67
C VAL A 112 -14.48 -20.95 -0.01
N LEU A 113 -15.27 -19.88 -0.09
CA LEU A 113 -16.61 -19.83 0.51
C LEU A 113 -17.67 -20.53 -0.35
N THR A 114 -17.40 -20.79 -1.62
CA THR A 114 -18.35 -21.45 -2.52
C THR A 114 -18.47 -22.92 -2.11
N PRO A 115 -19.61 -23.35 -1.54
CA PRO A 115 -19.79 -24.73 -1.15
C PRO A 115 -19.83 -25.61 -2.40
N LEU A 116 -19.39 -26.86 -2.25
CA LEU A 116 -19.53 -27.85 -3.31
C LEU A 116 -21.01 -27.96 -3.71
N THR A 117 -21.25 -27.95 -5.01
CA THR A 117 -22.60 -28.19 -5.54
C THR A 117 -23.04 -29.61 -5.20
N GLN A 118 -24.35 -29.84 -5.09
CA GLN A 118 -24.89 -31.18 -4.82
C GLN A 118 -24.37 -32.21 -5.84
N ASN A 119 -24.18 -31.82 -7.10
CA ASN A 119 -23.60 -32.69 -8.14
C ASN A 119 -22.15 -33.11 -7.84
N GLN A 120 -21.31 -32.17 -7.38
CA GLN A 120 -19.93 -32.48 -7.00
C GLN A 120 -19.87 -33.39 -5.76
N ILE A 121 -20.74 -33.15 -4.77
CA ILE A 121 -20.85 -33.99 -3.58
C ILE A 121 -21.26 -35.42 -4.00
N THR A 122 -22.31 -35.56 -4.81
CA THR A 122 -22.77 -36.86 -5.30
C THR A 122 -21.68 -37.57 -6.12
N GLN A 123 -20.93 -36.87 -6.97
CA GLN A 123 -19.80 -37.46 -7.70
C GLN A 123 -18.70 -37.96 -6.76
N LEU A 124 -18.30 -37.16 -5.77
CA LEU A 124 -17.31 -37.56 -4.78
C LEU A 124 -17.79 -38.77 -3.97
N GLN A 125 -19.06 -38.80 -3.56
CA GLN A 125 -19.67 -39.94 -2.88
C GLN A 125 -19.66 -41.19 -3.76
N ASN A 126 -20.03 -41.07 -5.04
CA ASN A 126 -19.99 -42.18 -5.98
C ASN A 126 -18.57 -42.70 -6.21
N ASN A 127 -17.56 -41.83 -6.26
CA ASN A 127 -16.15 -42.22 -6.37
C ASN A 127 -15.66 -42.97 -5.13
N VAL A 128 -16.07 -42.55 -3.94
CA VAL A 128 -15.76 -43.27 -2.70
C VAL A 128 -16.48 -44.62 -2.66
N ALA A 129 -17.75 -44.66 -3.04
CA ALA A 129 -18.54 -45.88 -3.08
C ALA A 129 -17.97 -46.91 -4.08
N SER A 130 -17.58 -46.46 -5.28
CA SER A 130 -16.94 -47.33 -6.28
C SER A 130 -15.58 -47.83 -5.82
N ALA A 131 -14.75 -46.96 -5.23
CA ALA A 131 -13.46 -47.37 -4.66
C ALA A 131 -13.62 -48.39 -3.53
N GLN A 132 -14.62 -48.22 -2.66
CA GLN A 132 -14.93 -49.17 -1.60
C GLN A 132 -15.41 -50.51 -2.16
N GLN A 133 -16.24 -50.49 -3.21
CA GLN A 133 -16.69 -51.70 -3.89
C GLN A 133 -15.50 -52.45 -4.50
N THR A 134 -14.63 -51.75 -5.26
CA THR A 134 -13.43 -52.35 -5.84
C THR A 134 -12.50 -52.95 -4.77
N TYR A 135 -12.36 -52.28 -3.62
CA TYR A 135 -11.60 -52.82 -2.50
C TYR A 135 -12.21 -54.14 -1.98
N ASN A 136 -13.52 -54.15 -1.75
CA ASN A 136 -14.23 -55.35 -1.26
C ASN A 136 -14.12 -56.51 -2.26
N ASP A 137 -14.30 -56.23 -3.56
CA ASP A 137 -14.19 -57.23 -4.63
C ASP A 137 -12.77 -57.81 -4.69
N THR A 138 -11.75 -56.95 -4.55
CA THR A 138 -10.35 -57.39 -4.53
C THR A 138 -10.06 -58.28 -3.32
N VAL A 139 -10.56 -57.92 -2.13
CA VAL A 139 -10.41 -58.74 -0.92
C VAL A 139 -11.10 -60.09 -1.11
N ALA A 140 -12.32 -60.11 -1.64
CA ALA A 140 -13.05 -61.35 -1.92
C ALA A 140 -12.29 -62.23 -2.93
N GLN A 141 -11.74 -61.63 -3.98
CA GLN A 141 -10.95 -62.32 -4.99
C GLN A 141 -9.67 -62.94 -4.40
N VAL A 142 -8.93 -62.18 -3.59
CA VAL A 142 -7.71 -62.68 -2.92
C VAL A 142 -8.04 -63.84 -1.99
N ASN A 143 -9.14 -63.75 -1.23
CA ASN A 143 -9.57 -64.83 -0.35
C ASN A 143 -9.95 -66.10 -1.14
N ALA A 144 -10.61 -65.94 -2.28
CA ALA A 144 -10.94 -67.05 -3.18
C ALA A 144 -9.67 -67.71 -3.74
N THR A 145 -8.70 -66.91 -4.21
CA THR A 145 -7.41 -67.40 -4.70
C THR A 145 -6.62 -68.13 -3.59
N ASN A 146 -6.53 -67.57 -2.38
CA ASN A 146 -5.85 -68.24 -1.26
C ASN A 146 -6.49 -69.60 -0.92
N THR A 147 -7.82 -69.70 -1.01
CA THR A 147 -8.54 -70.97 -0.81
C THR A 147 -8.21 -71.97 -1.92
N GLN A 148 -8.16 -71.50 -3.18
CA GLN A 148 -7.78 -72.33 -4.32
C GLN A 148 -6.33 -72.83 -4.19
N ASP A 149 -5.39 -71.97 -3.83
CA ASP A 149 -3.98 -72.33 -3.64
C ASP A 149 -3.82 -73.34 -2.51
N THR A 150 -4.56 -73.17 -1.40
CA THR A 150 -4.56 -74.14 -0.29
C THR A 150 -5.07 -75.51 -0.75
N ASN A 151 -6.13 -75.55 -1.55
CA ASN A 151 -6.67 -76.79 -2.11
C ASN A 151 -5.68 -77.44 -3.09
N GLN A 152 -4.98 -76.64 -3.91
CA GLN A 152 -3.98 -77.13 -4.84
C GLN A 152 -2.77 -77.71 -4.10
N VAL A 153 -2.24 -77.00 -3.10
CA VAL A 153 -1.13 -77.49 -2.26
C VAL A 153 -1.52 -78.81 -1.58
N THR A 154 -2.76 -78.92 -1.10
CA THR A 154 -3.26 -80.17 -0.51
C THR A 154 -3.32 -81.30 -1.53
N ALA A 155 -3.77 -81.02 -2.76
CA ALA A 155 -3.78 -82.01 -3.84
C ALA A 155 -2.36 -82.46 -4.23
N ASP A 156 -1.42 -81.53 -4.34
CA ASP A 156 -0.01 -81.81 -4.65
C ASP A 156 0.65 -82.64 -3.54
N GLN A 157 0.33 -82.38 -2.28
CA GLN A 157 0.81 -83.18 -1.14
C GLN A 157 0.29 -84.62 -1.19
N ASN A 158 -0.99 -84.81 -1.50
CA ASN A 158 -1.59 -86.13 -1.64
C ASN A 158 -0.96 -86.91 -2.81
N GLN A 159 -0.70 -86.24 -3.93
CA GLN A 159 -0.02 -86.85 -5.08
C GLN A 159 1.41 -87.24 -4.74
N LEU A 160 2.17 -86.36 -4.07
CA LEU A 160 3.54 -86.66 -3.63
C LEU A 160 3.57 -87.90 -2.70
N ALA A 161 2.60 -88.02 -1.79
CA ALA A 161 2.49 -89.19 -0.93
C ALA A 161 2.24 -90.48 -1.72
N ALA A 162 1.40 -90.44 -2.76
CA ALA A 162 1.16 -91.57 -3.65
C ALA A 162 2.39 -91.95 -4.50
N ASP A 163 3.11 -90.94 -5.01
CA ASP A 163 4.33 -91.13 -5.79
C ASP A 163 5.43 -91.78 -4.93
N GLN A 164 5.58 -91.36 -3.66
CA GLN A 164 6.53 -91.95 -2.71
C GLN A 164 6.21 -93.43 -2.43
N GLN A 165 4.94 -93.79 -2.26
CA GLN A 165 4.53 -95.19 -2.10
C GLN A 165 4.88 -96.02 -3.33
N THR A 166 4.58 -95.52 -4.53
CA THR A 166 4.90 -96.20 -5.79
C THR A 166 6.40 -96.43 -5.96
N LEU A 167 7.22 -95.42 -5.65
CA LEU A 167 8.67 -95.52 -5.70
C LEU A 167 9.19 -96.59 -4.72
N SER A 168 8.67 -96.63 -3.48
CA SER A 168 9.06 -97.62 -2.48
C SER A 168 8.75 -99.06 -2.91
N PHE A 169 7.59 -99.28 -3.53
CA PHE A 169 7.21 -100.59 -4.08
C PHE A 169 8.16 -101.03 -5.21
N ASN A 170 8.52 -100.10 -6.11
CA ASN A 170 9.45 -100.38 -7.20
C ASN A 170 10.85 -100.76 -6.68
N LEU A 171 11.37 -100.03 -5.69
CA LEU A 171 12.64 -100.35 -5.03
C LEU A 171 12.64 -101.74 -4.39
N THR A 172 11.58 -102.11 -3.68
CA THR A 172 11.44 -103.45 -3.08
C THR A 172 11.44 -104.53 -4.15
N TYR A 173 10.65 -104.34 -5.22
CA TYR A 173 10.62 -105.29 -6.34
C TYR A 173 12.00 -105.49 -6.99
N GLN A 174 12.75 -104.41 -7.20
CA GLN A 174 14.11 -104.50 -7.76
C GLN A 174 15.08 -105.25 -6.83
N ASN A 175 14.98 -105.05 -5.51
CA ASN A 175 15.78 -105.79 -4.53
C ASN A 175 15.41 -107.28 -4.51
N ASP A 176 14.12 -107.61 -4.56
CA ASP A 176 13.64 -109.00 -4.60
C ASP A 176 14.15 -109.73 -5.86
N LEU A 177 14.19 -109.05 -7.01
CA LEU A 177 14.78 -109.60 -8.23
C LEU A 177 16.30 -109.88 -8.08
N LEU A 178 17.03 -108.97 -7.45
CA LEU A 178 18.46 -109.14 -7.18
C LEU A 178 18.71 -110.31 -6.22
N GLN A 179 17.89 -110.42 -5.17
CA GLN A 179 17.95 -111.50 -4.20
C GLN A 179 17.65 -112.85 -4.87
N LEU A 180 16.61 -112.92 -5.70
CA LEU A 180 16.28 -114.13 -6.46
C LEU A 180 17.42 -114.57 -7.38
N SER A 181 18.11 -113.64 -8.03
CA SER A 181 19.29 -113.95 -8.85
C SER A 181 20.42 -114.53 -8.00
N THR A 182 20.64 -113.96 -6.81
CA THR A 182 21.67 -114.40 -5.85
C THR A 182 21.35 -115.79 -5.30
N ASP A 183 20.10 -116.04 -4.93
CA ASP A 183 19.62 -117.32 -4.40
C ASP A 183 19.73 -118.42 -5.46
N LYS A 184 19.37 -118.13 -6.72
CA LYS A 184 19.57 -119.05 -7.86
C LYS A 184 21.04 -119.41 -8.05
N ALA A 185 21.95 -118.43 -8.01
CA ALA A 185 23.38 -118.67 -8.14
C ALA A 185 23.91 -119.54 -6.98
N THR A 186 23.51 -119.26 -5.75
CA THR A 186 23.88 -120.03 -4.57
C THR A 186 23.41 -121.49 -4.66
N TYR A 187 22.16 -121.71 -5.08
CA TYR A 187 21.61 -123.05 -5.31
C TYR A 187 22.40 -123.82 -6.37
N GLN A 188 22.77 -123.17 -7.47
CA GLN A 188 23.55 -123.78 -8.55
C GLN A 188 24.92 -124.27 -8.06
N THR A 189 25.58 -123.48 -7.20
CA THR A 189 26.91 -123.80 -6.64
C THR A 189 26.85 -124.92 -5.60
N ALA A 190 25.73 -125.08 -4.89
CA ALA A 190 25.53 -126.14 -3.91
C ALA A 190 25.24 -127.52 -4.56
N LEU A 191 24.95 -127.55 -5.87
CA LEU A 191 24.61 -128.76 -6.62
C LEU A 191 25.82 -129.39 -7.34
N THR A 192 26.99 -128.76 -7.26
CA THR A 192 28.29 -129.21 -7.82
C THR A 192 29.26 -129.56 -6.71
#